data_AF-A0A016S4E9-F1
#
_entry.id   AF-A0A016S4E9-F1
#
_cell.length_a   1.000
_cell.length_b   1.000
_cell.length_c   1.000
_cell.angle_alpha   90.00
_cell.angle_beta   90.00
_cell.angle_gamma   90.00
#
_symmetry.space_group_name_H-M   'P 1'
#
loop_
_entity.id
_entity.type
_entity.pdbx_description
1 polymer ?
#
loop_
_entity_poly.entity_id
_entity_poly.type
_entity_poly.pdbx_seq_one_letter_code
_entity_poly.pdbx_strand_id
1 'polypeptide(L)'
;MAEEYDDDFQYNTDSGSELDDEAISEDDGIAMEQEDTSREVLKETPNLDAKVMTIEDLGREMNEIIDEVSAILRIGRGHCRILLHKFNWNKESLLERYYENPDTDAFLRKAQVLPRKAAPPPASSVGECDICCNTAPLGGLDCHHWACSCCWQMYLNTKIMNDATSEIQCIFNGCQLLIQDEKASISFNSYFRLAS
;
A
#
# COMPACT_ATOMS: atom_id res chain seq x y z
N MET A 1 -45.25 38.07 12.98
CA MET A 1 -43.92 37.44 13.06
C MET A 1 -44.08 36.08 13.74
N ALA A 2 -44.34 34.98 13.03
CA ALA A 2 -44.32 34.77 11.57
C ALA A 2 -42.97 35.13 10.90
N GLU A 3 -42.55 34.57 9.77
CA GLU A 3 -43.19 33.61 8.83
C GLU A 3 -42.22 32.40 8.64
N GLU A 4 -42.53 31.09 8.52
CA GLU A 4 -43.71 30.24 8.19
C GLU A 4 -43.68 29.64 6.74
N TYR A 5 -43.91 28.31 6.61
CA TYR A 5 -43.88 27.44 5.38
C TYR A 5 -42.48 27.14 4.76
N ASP A 6 -42.18 26.00 4.09
CA ASP A 6 -42.71 24.61 4.04
C ASP A 6 -41.63 23.68 3.37
N ASP A 7 -41.92 22.38 3.18
CA ASP A 7 -41.76 21.60 1.92
C ASP A 7 -41.57 20.07 2.14
N ASP A 8 -42.35 19.33 1.36
CA ASP A 8 -42.75 17.93 1.43
C ASP A 8 -41.62 16.91 1.07
N PHE A 9 -41.75 15.67 1.53
CA PHE A 9 -40.98 14.52 1.00
C PHE A 9 -41.84 13.25 0.96
N GLN A 10 -42.75 13.20 -0.02
CA GLN A 10 -43.58 12.03 -0.30
C GLN A 10 -42.76 10.81 -0.69
N TYR A 11 -42.67 9.83 0.20
CA TYR A 11 -42.37 8.45 -0.18
C TYR A 11 -43.67 7.73 -0.48
N ASN A 12 -44.07 7.70 -1.75
CA ASN A 12 -45.18 6.88 -2.19
C ASN A 12 -45.05 6.46 -3.67
N THR A 13 -44.73 5.19 -3.89
CA THR A 13 -45.20 4.39 -5.04
C THR A 13 -45.19 2.93 -4.58
N ASP A 14 -46.36 2.44 -4.20
CA ASP A 14 -46.68 1.01 -4.26
C ASP A 14 -46.73 0.56 -5.73
N SER A 15 -46.31 -0.67 -5.99
CA SER A 15 -46.41 -1.34 -7.29
C SER A 15 -46.25 -2.86 -7.10
N GLY A 16 -47.13 -3.45 -6.27
CA GLY A 16 -47.34 -4.88 -6.28
C GLY A 16 -48.15 -5.35 -7.50
N SER A 17 -47.88 -6.57 -7.97
CA SER A 17 -48.67 -7.31 -8.99
C SER A 17 -48.71 -6.66 -10.39
N GLU A 18 -49.07 -7.33 -11.50
CA GLU A 18 -49.86 -8.56 -11.69
C GLU A 18 -49.21 -9.59 -12.65
N LEU A 19 -49.82 -10.78 -12.69
CA LEU A 19 -49.66 -11.77 -13.75
C LEU A 19 -50.71 -11.46 -14.84
N ASP A 20 -50.40 -11.65 -16.12
CA ASP A 20 -51.45 -11.93 -17.12
C ASP A 20 -50.93 -12.76 -18.30
N ASP A 21 -51.88 -13.37 -19.00
CA ASP A 21 -51.74 -14.62 -19.75
C ASP A 21 -51.28 -14.52 -21.22
N GLU A 22 -50.81 -15.67 -21.70
CA GLU A 22 -51.01 -16.28 -23.03
C GLU A 22 -50.94 -15.47 -24.34
N ALA A 23 -50.11 -15.97 -25.25
CA ALA A 23 -50.21 -15.73 -26.69
C ALA A 23 -50.07 -17.06 -27.45
N ILE A 24 -51.15 -17.86 -27.42
CA ILE A 24 -51.24 -19.16 -28.11
C ILE A 24 -51.08 -18.95 -29.63
N SER A 25 -50.04 -19.54 -30.22
CA SER A 25 -49.90 -19.68 -31.68
C SER A 25 -50.18 -21.12 -32.09
N GLU A 26 -51.37 -21.37 -32.63
CA GLU A 26 -51.70 -22.62 -33.32
C GLU A 26 -50.98 -22.64 -34.69
N ASP A 27 -49.99 -23.52 -34.85
CA ASP A 27 -49.46 -23.91 -36.17
C ASP A 27 -49.14 -25.41 -36.17
N ASP A 28 -49.38 -26.07 -37.31
CA ASP A 28 -49.49 -27.52 -37.42
C ASP A 28 -48.17 -28.18 -37.85
N GLY A 29 -47.64 -29.06 -36.99
CA GLY A 29 -47.18 -30.37 -37.48
C GLY A 29 -45.80 -30.91 -37.07
N ILE A 30 -45.67 -32.21 -37.37
CA ILE A 30 -44.46 -33.05 -37.32
C ILE A 30 -43.90 -33.30 -35.93
N ALA A 31 -44.35 -34.40 -35.32
CA ALA A 31 -43.61 -35.05 -34.24
C ALA A 31 -42.27 -35.58 -34.75
N MET A 32 -41.18 -35.20 -34.08
CA MET A 32 -39.90 -35.91 -34.12
C MET A 32 -39.46 -36.19 -32.70
N GLU A 33 -39.39 -37.47 -32.36
CA GLU A 33 -38.71 -37.95 -31.16
C GLU A 33 -37.20 -37.69 -31.35
N GLN A 34 -36.68 -36.61 -30.74
CA GLN A 34 -35.25 -36.36 -30.69
C GLN A 34 -34.72 -36.75 -29.31
N GLU A 35 -33.85 -37.76 -29.29
CA GLU A 35 -33.22 -38.27 -28.08
C GLU A 35 -32.40 -37.16 -27.39
N ASP A 36 -32.31 -37.27 -26.06
CA ASP A 36 -31.67 -36.29 -25.18
C ASP A 36 -30.19 -36.07 -25.53
N THR A 37 -29.97 -35.07 -26.38
CA THR A 37 -28.67 -34.47 -26.61
C THR A 37 -28.65 -33.09 -25.98
N SER A 38 -28.78 -33.09 -24.65
CA SER A 38 -28.41 -31.98 -23.74
C SER A 38 -26.95 -31.55 -23.98
N ARG A 39 -26.73 -30.84 -25.09
CA ARG A 39 -25.55 -30.04 -25.35
C ARG A 39 -25.62 -28.87 -24.38
N GLU A 40 -25.12 -29.09 -23.17
CA GLU A 40 -24.70 -27.99 -22.32
C GLU A 40 -23.86 -27.06 -23.18
N VAL A 41 -24.38 -25.85 -23.42
CA VAL A 41 -23.55 -24.76 -23.91
C VAL A 41 -22.66 -24.40 -22.74
N LEU A 42 -21.57 -25.14 -22.61
CA LEU A 42 -20.43 -24.80 -21.77
C LEU A 42 -20.09 -23.36 -22.14
N LYS A 43 -20.50 -22.42 -21.28
CA LYS A 43 -20.11 -21.02 -21.41
C LYS A 43 -18.61 -21.04 -21.34
N GLU A 44 -17.96 -20.81 -22.49
CA GLU A 44 -16.51 -20.76 -22.58
C GLU A 44 -16.04 -19.74 -21.55
N THR A 45 -15.50 -20.23 -20.44
CA THR A 45 -14.90 -19.38 -19.43
C THR A 45 -13.79 -18.64 -20.15
N PRO A 46 -13.85 -17.30 -20.28
CA PRO A 46 -12.87 -16.56 -21.05
C PRO A 46 -11.49 -16.94 -20.52
N ASN A 47 -10.53 -17.23 -21.41
CA ASN A 47 -9.28 -17.86 -21.02
C ASN A 47 -8.48 -16.96 -20.07
N LEU A 48 -8.70 -17.17 -18.78
CA LEU A 48 -8.01 -16.50 -17.70
C LEU A 48 -6.73 -17.30 -17.46
N ASP A 49 -5.64 -16.88 -18.09
CA ASP A 49 -4.27 -17.31 -17.80
C ASP A 49 -3.80 -16.78 -16.42
N ALA A 50 -4.65 -16.96 -15.40
CA ALA A 50 -4.55 -16.42 -14.07
C ALA A 50 -3.52 -17.21 -13.25
N LYS A 51 -2.24 -16.87 -13.45
CA LYS A 51 -1.13 -17.42 -12.67
C LYS A 51 -1.27 -17.03 -11.19
N VAL A 52 -1.55 -18.02 -10.34
CA VAL A 52 -1.36 -17.88 -8.89
C VAL A 52 0.14 -17.70 -8.61
N MET A 53 0.48 -16.66 -7.85
CA MET A 53 1.86 -16.35 -7.44
C MET A 53 1.98 -16.40 -5.93
N THR A 54 3.15 -16.84 -5.44
CA THR A 54 3.45 -16.83 -4.00
C THR A 54 3.94 -15.45 -3.54
N ILE A 55 4.04 -15.25 -2.22
CA ILE A 55 4.59 -14.01 -1.64
C ILE A 55 6.08 -13.86 -2.02
N GLU A 56 6.80 -14.97 -2.13
CA GLU A 56 8.20 -15.01 -2.57
C GLU A 56 8.34 -14.72 -4.07
N ASP A 57 7.38 -15.10 -4.91
CA ASP A 57 7.35 -14.77 -6.33
C ASP A 57 7.13 -13.27 -6.55
N LEU A 58 6.08 -12.71 -5.96
CA LEU A 58 5.80 -11.28 -5.98
C LEU A 58 6.97 -10.49 -5.36
N GLY A 59 7.55 -10.99 -4.27
CA GLY A 59 8.70 -10.40 -3.62
C GLY A 59 9.94 -10.31 -4.51
N ARG A 60 10.18 -11.28 -5.42
CA ARG A 60 11.28 -11.18 -6.38
C ARG A 60 11.03 -10.11 -7.43
N GLU A 61 9.84 -10.10 -8.05
CA GLU A 61 9.46 -9.10 -9.07
C GLU A 61 9.50 -7.67 -8.51
N MET A 62 9.03 -7.46 -7.26
CA MET A 62 9.18 -6.19 -6.54
C MET A 62 10.65 -5.79 -6.36
N ASN A 63 11.55 -6.74 -6.01
CA ASN A 63 12.97 -6.47 -5.84
C ASN A 63 13.66 -6.16 -7.18
N GLU A 64 13.30 -6.84 -8.26
CA GLU A 64 13.84 -6.61 -9.61
C GLU A 64 13.51 -5.19 -10.09
N ILE A 65 12.27 -4.73 -9.93
CA ILE A 65 11.86 -3.34 -10.25
C ILE A 65 12.58 -2.32 -9.36
N ILE A 66 12.77 -2.61 -8.06
CA ILE A 66 13.54 -1.77 -7.14
C ILE A 66 15.01 -1.66 -7.58
N ASP A 67 15.63 -2.75 -8.04
CA ASP A 67 17.04 -2.78 -8.43
C ASP A 67 17.29 -2.07 -9.77
N GLU A 68 16.38 -2.19 -10.74
CA GLU A 68 16.42 -1.37 -11.96
C GLU A 68 16.37 0.13 -11.64
N VAL A 69 15.41 0.55 -10.81
CA VAL A 69 15.25 1.97 -10.42
C VAL A 69 16.44 2.44 -9.59
N SER A 70 16.99 1.58 -8.72
CA SER A 70 18.20 1.89 -7.94
C SER A 70 19.43 2.06 -8.83
N ALA A 71 19.58 1.26 -9.88
CA ALA A 71 20.66 1.39 -10.85
C ALA A 71 20.56 2.70 -11.67
N ILE A 72 19.35 3.09 -12.07
CA ILE A 72 19.09 4.30 -12.88
C ILE A 72 19.22 5.58 -12.03
N LEU A 73 18.54 5.65 -10.89
CA LEU A 73 18.50 6.83 -10.02
C LEU A 73 19.74 6.95 -9.12
N ARG A 74 20.48 5.85 -8.93
CA ARG A 74 21.69 5.76 -8.07
C ARG A 74 21.43 6.09 -6.59
N ILE A 75 20.22 5.79 -6.11
CA ILE A 75 19.78 5.92 -4.71
C ILE A 75 19.52 4.54 -4.09
N GLY A 76 19.52 4.46 -2.75
CA GLY A 76 19.33 3.20 -2.02
C GLY A 76 17.99 2.49 -2.27
N ARG A 77 17.98 1.16 -2.13
CA ARG A 77 16.84 0.27 -2.43
C ARG A 77 15.58 0.66 -1.65
N GLY A 78 15.67 0.83 -0.33
CA GLY A 78 14.57 1.35 0.50
C GLY A 78 13.99 2.69 0.04
N HIS A 79 14.80 3.62 -0.51
CA HIS A 79 14.29 4.86 -1.10
C HIS A 79 13.55 4.60 -2.42
N CYS A 80 14.06 3.70 -3.26
CA CYS A 80 13.39 3.28 -4.50
C CYS A 80 12.02 2.66 -4.22
N ARG A 81 11.90 1.79 -3.21
CA ARG A 81 10.61 1.20 -2.82
C ARG A 81 9.59 2.26 -2.39
N ILE A 82 10.00 3.23 -1.57
CA ILE A 82 9.12 4.31 -1.10
C ILE A 82 8.66 5.20 -2.27
N LEU A 83 9.56 5.48 -3.22
CA LEU A 83 9.21 6.21 -4.44
C LEU A 83 8.25 5.42 -5.34
N LEU A 84 8.54 4.14 -5.60
CA LEU A 84 7.67 3.25 -6.37
C LEU A 84 6.28 3.15 -5.75
N HIS A 85 6.18 3.00 -4.43
CA HIS A 85 4.89 3.03 -3.71
C HIS A 85 4.09 4.31 -4.00
N LYS A 86 4.72 5.49 -3.92
CA LYS A 86 4.09 6.79 -4.20
C LYS A 86 3.74 7.05 -5.67
N PHE A 87 4.23 6.20 -6.58
CA PHE A 87 3.93 6.22 -8.01
C PHE A 87 3.13 4.98 -8.44
N ASN A 88 2.49 4.26 -7.50
CA ASN A 88 1.70 3.05 -7.76
C ASN A 88 2.46 1.99 -8.59
N TRP A 89 3.77 1.83 -8.30
CA TRP A 89 4.73 0.97 -9.00
C TRP A 89 4.98 1.30 -10.49
N ASN A 90 4.47 2.44 -10.99
CA ASN A 90 4.77 2.90 -12.33
C ASN A 90 6.20 3.48 -12.42
N LYS A 91 7.12 2.66 -12.95
CA LYS A 91 8.54 2.99 -13.18
C LYS A 91 8.71 4.19 -14.12
N GLU A 92 7.93 4.26 -15.20
CA GLU A 92 8.06 5.27 -16.25
C GLU A 92 7.72 6.66 -15.71
N SER A 93 6.55 6.80 -15.09
CA SER A 93 6.09 8.08 -14.50
C SER A 93 6.99 8.55 -13.35
N LEU A 94 7.61 7.63 -12.60
CA LEU A 94 8.63 7.96 -11.59
C LEU A 94 9.88 8.56 -12.25
N LEU A 95 10.39 7.94 -13.31
CA LEU A 95 11.58 8.43 -14.03
C LEU A 95 11.31 9.75 -14.76
N GLU A 96 10.16 9.89 -15.43
CA GLU A 96 9.72 11.14 -16.07
C GLU A 96 9.74 12.30 -15.06
N ARG A 97 8.98 12.19 -13.96
CA ARG A 97 8.93 13.26 -12.96
C ARG A 97 10.26 13.50 -12.25
N TYR A 98 11.12 12.49 -12.14
CA TYR A 98 12.46 12.68 -11.59
C TYR A 98 13.32 13.55 -12.52
N TYR A 99 13.33 13.28 -13.83
CA TYR A 99 14.11 14.06 -14.81
C TYR A 99 13.49 15.42 -15.17
N GLU A 100 12.19 15.61 -14.98
CA GLU A 100 11.53 16.94 -15.04
C GLU A 100 12.01 17.90 -13.95
N ASN A 101 12.51 17.40 -12.81
CA ASN A 101 12.90 18.23 -11.66
C ASN A 101 14.40 18.54 -11.70
N PRO A 102 14.82 19.81 -11.93
CA PRO A 102 16.24 20.18 -11.97
C PRO A 102 16.92 20.13 -10.59
N ASP A 103 16.14 20.14 -9.50
CA ASP A 103 16.59 19.83 -8.14
C ASP A 103 15.99 18.47 -7.73
N THR A 104 16.69 17.40 -8.11
CA THR A 104 16.37 16.01 -7.74
C THR A 104 16.34 15.82 -6.22
N ASP A 105 17.13 16.61 -5.51
CA ASP A 105 17.34 16.54 -4.07
C ASP A 105 16.13 17.16 -3.33
N ALA A 106 15.51 18.21 -3.88
CA ALA A 106 14.21 18.74 -3.45
C ALA A 106 13.05 17.79 -3.81
N PHE A 107 13.08 17.12 -4.96
CA PHE A 107 12.10 16.08 -5.30
C PHE A 107 12.13 14.94 -4.26
N LEU A 108 13.32 14.44 -3.92
CA LEU A 108 13.52 13.39 -2.91
C LEU A 108 13.14 13.85 -1.48
N ARG A 109 13.40 15.11 -1.12
CA ARG A 109 12.89 15.72 0.13
C ARG A 109 11.36 15.84 0.16
N LYS A 110 10.73 16.22 -0.97
CA LYS A 110 9.26 16.29 -1.11
C LYS A 110 8.63 14.89 -1.02
N ALA A 111 9.29 13.87 -1.55
CA ALA A 111 8.88 12.48 -1.45
C ALA A 111 9.10 11.84 -0.06
N GLN A 112 9.70 12.57 0.90
CA GLN A 112 10.03 12.13 2.26
C GLN A 112 11.08 11.01 2.34
N VAL A 113 11.91 10.85 1.31
CA VAL A 113 13.04 9.90 1.31
C VAL A 113 14.39 10.56 1.63
N LEU A 114 14.51 11.89 1.49
CA LEU A 114 15.64 12.64 2.03
C LEU A 114 15.25 13.53 3.21
N PRO A 115 16.14 13.71 4.21
CA PRO A 115 15.88 14.55 5.37
C PRO A 115 15.81 16.03 4.99
N ARG A 116 14.92 16.79 5.65
CA ARG A 116 14.82 18.25 5.47
C ARG A 116 16.03 19.03 6.02
N LYS A 117 16.80 18.41 6.91
CA LYS A 117 18.07 18.92 7.45
C LYS A 117 19.02 17.73 7.60
N ALA A 118 20.21 17.81 7.02
CA ALA A 118 21.31 16.96 7.44
C ALA A 118 21.89 17.55 8.74
N ALA A 119 21.97 16.75 9.80
CA ALA A 119 22.82 17.03 10.95
C ALA A 119 24.10 16.17 10.83
N PRO A 120 25.15 16.39 11.64
CA PRO A 120 26.22 15.41 11.75
C PRO A 120 25.75 14.15 12.51
N PRO A 121 26.33 12.96 12.22
CA PRO A 121 26.15 11.79 13.08
C PRO A 121 26.73 12.03 14.48
N PRO A 122 26.19 11.39 15.52
CA PRO A 122 26.68 11.53 16.89
C PRO A 122 28.09 10.94 17.02
N ALA A 123 28.92 11.57 17.85
CA ALA A 123 30.30 11.14 18.09
C ALA A 123 30.43 9.82 18.88
N SER A 124 29.32 9.26 19.36
CA SER A 124 29.23 7.99 20.06
C SER A 124 27.99 7.23 19.60
N SER A 125 28.10 5.90 19.46
CA SER A 125 26.97 5.00 19.21
C SER A 125 26.20 4.62 20.48
N VAL A 126 26.72 4.98 21.66
CA VAL A 126 26.07 4.79 22.97
C VAL A 126 25.80 6.14 23.60
N GLY A 127 24.58 6.35 24.08
CA GLY A 127 24.14 7.59 24.73
C GLY A 127 22.84 7.38 25.51
N GLU A 128 22.29 8.45 26.05
CA GLU A 128 20.96 8.44 26.67
C GLU A 128 19.86 8.49 25.59
N CYS A 129 18.80 7.71 25.74
CA CYS A 129 17.67 7.71 24.81
C CYS A 129 16.62 8.77 25.20
N ASP A 130 16.40 9.78 24.34
CA ASP A 130 15.44 10.88 24.55
C ASP A 130 13.99 10.45 24.87
N ILE A 131 13.64 9.18 24.61
CA ILE A 131 12.28 8.63 24.76
C ILE A 131 12.12 7.88 26.10
N CYS A 132 13.19 7.34 26.68
CA CYS A 132 13.11 6.51 27.89
C CYS A 132 14.21 6.75 28.94
N CYS A 133 15.06 7.76 28.75
CA CYS A 133 16.16 8.17 29.65
C CYS A 133 17.17 7.06 30.00
N ASN A 134 17.17 5.93 29.28
CA ASN A 134 18.11 4.84 29.52
C ASN A 134 19.36 5.01 28.66
N THR A 135 20.53 4.79 29.25
CA THR A 135 21.80 4.69 28.52
C THR A 135 21.87 3.39 27.72
N ALA A 136 21.94 3.49 26.40
CA ALA A 136 21.92 2.34 25.50
C ALA A 136 22.64 2.63 24.17
N PRO A 137 22.93 1.60 23.35
CA PRO A 137 23.23 1.80 21.94
C PRO A 137 22.04 2.46 21.24
N LEU A 138 22.28 3.56 20.53
CA LEU A 138 21.24 4.33 19.84
C LEU A 138 21.27 4.07 18.33
N GLY A 139 20.10 3.71 17.78
CA GLY A 139 19.87 3.62 16.34
C GLY A 139 19.22 4.89 15.82
N GLY A 140 19.50 5.25 14.56
CA GLY A 140 18.97 6.44 13.92
C GLY A 140 18.78 6.29 12.42
N LEU A 141 18.04 7.25 11.86
CA LEU A 141 17.76 7.41 10.44
C LEU A 141 18.52 8.64 9.90
N ASP A 142 18.48 8.85 8.58
CA ASP A 142 19.19 9.96 7.91
C ASP A 142 18.69 11.36 8.35
N CYS A 143 17.57 11.45 9.06
CA CYS A 143 17.11 12.66 9.77
C CYS A 143 17.87 12.97 11.06
N HIS A 144 18.81 12.12 11.46
CA HIS A 144 19.67 12.29 12.65
C HIS A 144 18.90 12.40 13.97
N HIS A 145 17.78 11.68 14.07
CA HIS A 145 17.09 11.41 15.33
C HIS A 145 17.47 10.01 15.84
N TRP A 146 17.69 9.89 17.15
CA TRP A 146 18.36 8.73 17.76
C TRP A 146 17.52 8.17 18.92
N ALA A 147 17.29 6.86 18.94
CA ALA A 147 16.62 6.18 20.03
C ALA A 147 17.17 4.77 20.20
N CYS A 148 17.00 4.17 21.38
CA CYS A 148 17.39 2.79 21.63
C CYS A 148 16.50 1.81 20.84
N SER A 149 17.01 0.60 20.59
CA SER A 149 16.30 -0.44 19.83
C SER A 149 14.91 -0.77 20.40
N CYS A 150 14.76 -0.77 21.73
CA CYS A 150 13.49 -1.01 22.41
C CYS A 150 12.41 0.02 22.02
N CYS A 151 12.74 1.32 22.04
CA CYS A 151 11.80 2.39 21.66
C CYS A 151 11.42 2.32 20.17
N TRP A 152 12.40 2.08 19.30
CA TRP A 152 12.13 1.85 17.87
C TRP A 152 11.21 0.65 17.65
N GLN A 153 11.47 -0.49 18.30
CA GLN A 153 10.68 -1.70 18.16
C GLN A 153 9.24 -1.52 18.69
N MET A 154 9.06 -0.87 19.85
CA MET A 154 7.73 -0.58 20.39
C MET A 154 6.92 0.29 19.42
N TYR A 155 7.52 1.35 18.88
CA TYR A 155 6.87 2.22 17.90
C TYR A 155 6.51 1.50 16.60
N LEU A 156 7.44 0.72 16.04
CA LEU A 156 7.22 -0.05 14.81
C LEU A 156 6.13 -1.12 15.00
N ASN A 157 6.12 -1.82 16.14
CA ASN A 157 5.04 -2.74 16.52
C ASN A 157 3.69 -2.02 16.53
N THR A 158 3.57 -0.88 17.21
CA THR A 158 2.33 -0.09 17.27
C THR A 158 1.88 0.34 15.87
N LYS A 159 2.80 0.86 15.04
CA LYS A 159 2.47 1.35 13.69
C LYS A 159 2.09 0.26 12.70
N ILE A 160 2.75 -0.90 12.75
CA ILE A 160 2.42 -2.03 11.86
C ILE A 160 1.12 -2.71 12.29
N MET A 161 0.89 -2.90 13.58
CA MET A 161 -0.27 -3.66 14.08
C MET A 161 -1.56 -2.84 14.18
N ASN A 162 -1.49 -1.54 14.46
CA ASN A 162 -2.67 -0.72 14.77
C ASN A 162 -3.05 0.24 13.64
N ASP A 163 -2.08 0.89 12.99
CA ASP A 163 -2.34 1.97 12.03
C ASP A 163 -2.57 1.46 10.59
N ALA A 164 -2.24 0.20 10.30
CA ALA A 164 -2.38 -0.44 8.98
C ALA A 164 -1.71 0.32 7.81
N THR A 165 -0.66 1.11 8.09
CA THR A 165 0.02 1.96 7.10
C THR A 165 1.26 1.27 6.50
N SER A 166 1.40 1.35 5.16
CA SER A 166 2.63 0.97 4.44
C SER A 166 3.75 2.03 4.49
N GLU A 167 3.44 3.23 5.00
CA GLU A 167 4.36 4.37 5.11
C GLU A 167 4.50 4.82 6.57
N ILE A 168 5.57 4.34 7.23
CA ILE A 168 5.88 4.69 8.62
C ILE A 168 6.94 5.81 8.62
N GLN A 169 6.66 6.88 9.37
CA GLN A 169 7.55 8.03 9.55
C GLN A 169 8.49 7.84 10.75
N CYS A 170 9.46 8.75 10.93
CA CYS A 170 10.32 8.79 12.09
C CYS A 170 9.52 8.90 13.41
N ILE A 171 10.02 8.27 14.47
CA ILE A 171 9.43 8.27 15.82
C ILE A 171 9.37 9.66 16.49
N PHE A 172 10.20 10.62 16.04
CA PHE A 172 10.25 11.97 16.61
C PHE A 172 9.23 12.91 15.97
N ASN A 173 8.48 13.64 16.81
CA ASN A 173 7.41 14.54 16.38
C ASN A 173 7.90 15.60 15.36
N GLY A 174 7.09 15.85 14.34
CA GLY A 174 7.43 16.76 13.23
C GLY A 174 8.42 16.21 12.20
N CYS A 175 9.04 15.04 12.42
CA CYS A 175 9.98 14.45 11.49
C CYS A 175 9.30 13.58 10.43
N GLN A 176 9.05 14.16 9.26
CA GLN A 176 8.34 13.51 8.16
C GLN A 176 9.13 12.45 7.36
N LEU A 177 10.40 12.17 7.69
CA LEU A 177 11.23 11.18 6.97
C LEU A 177 10.61 9.78 7.11
N LEU A 178 10.47 9.05 6.00
CA LEU A 178 9.97 7.68 5.99
C LEU A 178 11.06 6.64 6.30
N ILE A 179 10.68 5.56 6.97
CA ILE A 179 11.58 4.48 7.39
C ILE A 179 11.83 3.50 6.24
N GLN A 180 13.11 3.27 5.92
CA GLN A 180 13.58 2.21 5.02
C GLN A 180 13.34 0.82 5.63
N ASP A 181 12.97 -0.17 4.82
CA ASP A 181 12.67 -1.54 5.28
C ASP A 181 13.89 -2.21 5.95
N GLU A 182 15.09 -1.92 5.43
CA GLU A 182 16.36 -2.35 5.97
C GLU A 182 16.60 -1.81 7.40
N LYS A 183 16.06 -0.64 7.73
CA LYS A 183 16.13 -0.04 9.08
C LYS A 183 15.06 -0.60 9.99
N ALA A 184 13.83 -0.76 9.50
CA ALA A 184 12.73 -1.35 10.26
C ALA A 184 13.05 -2.80 10.68
N SER A 185 13.45 -3.64 9.73
CA SER A 185 13.74 -5.08 9.96
C SER A 185 14.88 -5.32 10.96
N ILE A 186 15.89 -4.46 11.02
CA ILE A 186 16.95 -4.53 12.03
C ILE A 186 16.39 -4.30 13.45
N SER A 187 15.47 -3.34 13.63
CA SER A 187 14.83 -3.06 14.93
C SER A 187 13.92 -4.21 15.42
N PHE A 188 13.38 -5.03 14.52
CA PHE A 188 12.63 -6.24 14.89
C PHE A 188 13.52 -7.41 15.31
N ASN A 189 14.64 -7.62 14.61
CA ASN A 189 15.49 -8.80 14.81
C ASN A 189 16.18 -8.87 16.18
N SER A 190 16.33 -7.75 16.90
CA SER A 190 16.84 -7.73 18.28
C SER A 190 15.94 -8.45 19.28
N TYR A 191 14.66 -8.66 18.99
CA TYR A 191 13.72 -9.33 19.90
C TYR A 191 13.71 -10.85 19.73
N PHE A 192 13.70 -11.34 18.49
CA PHE A 192 13.66 -12.78 18.22
C PHE A 192 14.88 -13.54 18.77
N ARG A 193 16.06 -12.89 18.79
CA ARG A 193 17.29 -13.44 19.42
C ARG A 193 17.30 -13.42 20.96
N LEU A 194 16.27 -12.89 21.61
CA LEU A 194 16.10 -12.90 23.07
C LEU A 194 14.85 -13.70 23.51
N ALA A 195 14.11 -14.27 22.54
CA ALA A 195 12.92 -15.08 22.75
C ALA A 195 13.07 -16.49 22.14
N SER A 196 14.32 -16.99 22.06
CA SER A 196 14.72 -18.32 21.57
C SER A 196 15.72 -18.94 22.55
#